data_AF-A0A6V8LDL4-F1
#
_entry.id   AF-A0A6V8LDL4-F1
#
_cell.length_a   1.000
_cell.length_b   1.000
_cell.length_c   1.000
_cell.angle_alpha   90.00
_cell.angle_beta   90.00
_cell.angle_gamma   90.00
#
_symmetry.space_group_name_H-M   'P 1'
#
loop_
_entity.id
_entity.type
_entity.pdbx_description
1 polymer ?
#
loop_
_entity_poly.entity_id
_entity_poly.type
_entity_poly.pdbx_seq_one_letter_code
_entity_poly.pdbx_strand_id
1 'polypeptide(L)' 'MTGIGDTERLGDQNVVTAVVRVVLDDCGDVRHGELVDAATGTTERFTGWEGMVSAVRRWLGRIRD' A
#
# COMPACT_ATOMS: atom_id res chain seq x y z
N MET A 1 -15.86 3.96 -14.53
CA MET A 1 -14.48 3.55 -14.25
C MET A 1 -14.12 4.23 -12.94
N THR A 2 -14.50 3.62 -11.82
CA THR A 2 -14.26 4.16 -10.47
C THR A 2 -12.78 4.00 -10.17
N GLY A 3 -12.12 5.12 -9.85
CA GLY A 3 -10.68 5.16 -9.65
C GLY A 3 -10.33 4.41 -8.38
N ILE A 4 -9.40 3.46 -8.48
CA ILE A 4 -8.71 2.93 -7.30
C ILE A 4 -7.93 4.12 -6.74
N GLY A 5 -8.48 4.78 -5.72
CA GLY A 5 -8.07 6.12 -5.30
C GLY A 5 -9.22 6.97 -4.75
N ASP A 6 -10.48 6.54 -4.92
CA ASP A 6 -11.62 7.19 -4.27
C ASP A 6 -11.54 6.99 -2.75
N THR A 7 -11.19 8.06 -2.04
CA THR A 7 -11.27 8.14 -0.58
C THR A 7 -12.73 8.09 -0.17
N GLU A 8 -13.24 6.90 0.11
CA GLU A 8 -14.61 6.71 0.58
C GLU A 8 -14.66 7.03 2.08
N ARG A 9 -15.66 7.79 2.52
CA ARG A 9 -15.89 8.03 3.95
C ARG A 9 -16.90 7.03 4.48
N LEU A 10 -16.47 6.19 5.41
CA LEU A 10 -17.37 5.34 6.20
C LEU A 10 -17.66 6.04 7.52
N GLY A 11 -18.70 6.88 7.52
CA GLY A 11 -18.97 7.80 8.63
C GLY A 11 -17.85 8.82 8.78
N ASP A 12 -17.27 8.92 9.97
CA ASP A 12 -16.17 9.86 10.26
C ASP A 12 -14.79 9.35 9.83
N GLN A 13 -14.68 8.11 9.35
CA GLN A 13 -13.42 7.45 9.03
C GLN A 13 -13.04 7.63 7.55
N ASN A 14 -11.75 7.89 7.30
CA ASN A 14 -11.19 7.91 5.95
C ASN A 14 -10.80 6.49 5.55
N VAL A 15 -11.44 5.96 4.51
CA VAL A 15 -11.04 4.68 3.92
C VAL A 15 -10.06 4.96 2.79
N VAL A 16 -8.93 4.27 2.81
CA VAL A 16 -7.92 4.33 1.75
C VAL A 16 -7.65 2.92 1.25
N THR A 17 -7.56 2.77 -0.07
CA THR A 17 -7.21 1.50 -0.69
C THR A 17 -5.75 1.54 -1.12
N ALA A 18 -4.96 0.58 -0.63
CA ALA A 18 -3.58 0.36 -1.03
C ALA A 18 -3.48 -0.93 -1.85
N VAL A 19 -2.80 -0.88 -3.00
CA VAL A 19 -2.48 -2.08 -3.77
C VAL A 19 -1.08 -2.52 -3.42
N VAL A 20 -0.96 -3.72 -2.83
CA VAL A 20 0.33 -4.32 -2.46
C VAL A 20 0.56 -5.56 -3.32
N ARG A 21 1.70 -5.60 -4.00
CA ARG A 21 2.18 -6.77 -4.74
C ARG A 21 3.32 -7.40 -3.95
N VAL A 22 3.22 -8.69 -3.65
CA VAL A 22 4.21 -9.42 -2.85
C VAL A 22 4.72 -10.64 -3.59
N VAL A 23 5.99 -10.92 -3.44
CA VAL A 23 6.63 -12.19 -3.77
C VAL A 23 6.86 -12.94 -2.47
N LEU A 24 6.22 -14.09 -2.35
CA LEU A 24 6.36 -15.00 -1.23
C LEU A 24 7.40 -16.08 -1.54
N ASP A 25 8.00 -16.65 -0.51
CA ASP A 25 8.68 -17.95 -0.62
C ASP A 25 7.71 -19.13 -0.43
N ASP A 26 8.26 -20.34 -0.48
CA ASP A 26 7.49 -21.58 -0.38
C ASP A 26 6.88 -21.81 1.02
N CYS A 27 7.34 -21.06 2.03
CA CYS A 27 6.82 -21.09 3.39
C CYS A 27 5.74 -20.02 3.63
N GLY A 28 5.52 -19.12 2.66
CA GLY A 28 4.58 -18.01 2.76
C GLY A 28 5.18 -16.73 3.33
N ASP A 29 6.50 -16.65 3.50
CA ASP A 29 7.18 -15.44 3.95
C ASP A 29 7.39 -14.45 2.81
N VAL A 30 7.17 -13.15 3.09
CA VAL A 30 7.41 -12.09 2.12
C VAL A 30 8.91 -11.96 1.88
N ARG A 31 9.36 -12.22 0.64
CA ARG A 31 10.74 -11.92 0.23
C ARG A 31 10.87 -10.45 -0.11
N HIS A 32 10.05 -9.96 -1.03
CA HIS A 32 10.01 -8.56 -1.44
C HIS A 32 8.67 -8.23 -2.08
N GLY A 33 8.43 -6.95 -2.32
CA GLY A 33 7.22 -6.48 -2.97
C GLY A 33 7.27 -5.02 -3.32
N GLU A 34 6.14 -4.53 -3.81
CA GLU A 34 5.92 -3.13 -4.12
C GLU A 34 4.55 -2.67 -3.65
N LEU A 35 4.52 -1.49 -3.05
CA LEU A 35 3.31 -0.74 -2.76
C LEU A 35 3.04 0.19 -3.93
N VAL A 36 1.88 0.06 -4.55
CA VAL A 36 1.48 0.87 -5.70
C VAL A 36 0.57 1.99 -5.21
N ASP A 37 1.01 3.22 -5.39
CA ASP A 37 0.18 4.39 -5.22
C ASP A 37 -0.67 4.57 -6.48
N ALA A 38 -1.96 4.26 -6.36
CA ALA A 38 -2.88 4.30 -7.48
C ALA A 38 -3.21 5.73 -7.93
N ALA A 39 -3.02 6.74 -7.07
CA ALA A 39 -3.27 8.15 -7.42
C ALA A 39 -2.15 8.71 -8.31
N THR A 40 -0.90 8.32 -8.03
CA THR A 40 0.28 8.83 -8.75
C THR A 40 0.86 7.84 -9.76
N GLY A 41 0.44 6.57 -9.71
CA GLY A 41 1.04 5.47 -10.45
C GLY A 41 2.45 5.09 -9.98
N THR A 42 2.92 5.67 -8.87
CA THR A 42 4.27 5.41 -8.35
C THR A 42 4.33 4.12 -7.53
N THR A 43 5.48 3.47 -7.53
CA THR A 43 5.70 2.22 -6.80
C THR A 43 6.81 2.39 -5.77
N GLU A 44 6.58 1.94 -4.54
CA GLU A 44 7.58 1.88 -3.48
C GLU A 44 7.94 0.43 -3.17
N ARG A 45 9.21 0.06 -3.40
CA ARG A 45 9.71 -1.30 -3.15
C ARG A 45 9.98 -1.54 -1.66
N PHE A 46 9.80 -2.77 -1.23
CA PHE A 46 10.12 -3.22 0.12
C PHE A 46 10.62 -4.67 0.15
N THR A 47 11.26 -5.05 1.25
CA THR A 47 11.80 -6.39 1.52
C THR A 47 11.27 -6.86 2.87
N GLY A 48 10.78 -8.10 2.95
CA GLY A 48 10.25 -8.65 4.19
C GLY A 48 8.94 -8.01 4.67
N TRP A 49 8.36 -8.61 5.71
CA TRP A 49 7.17 -8.10 6.38
C TRP A 49 7.39 -6.71 7.01
N GLU A 50 8.53 -6.49 7.66
CA GLU A 50 8.85 -5.20 8.28
C GLU A 50 9.00 -4.08 7.24
N GLY A 51 9.60 -4.40 6.08
CA GLY A 51 9.70 -3.46 4.96
C GLY A 51 8.32 -3.10 4.42
N MET A 52 7.42 -4.08 4.27
CA MET A 52 6.04 -3.86 3.83
C MET A 52 5.31 -2.91 4.78
N VAL A 53 5.34 -3.17 6.08
CA VAL A 53 4.69 -2.32 7.09
C VAL A 53 5.28 -0.90 7.06
N SER A 54 6.59 -0.77 6.91
CA SER A 54 7.27 0.52 6.84
C SER A 54 6.87 1.32 5.58
N ALA A 55 6.79 0.64 4.43
CA ALA A 55 6.35 1.26 3.18
C ALA A 55 4.90 1.75 3.27
N VAL A 56 3.99 0.93 3.81
CA VAL A 56 2.59 1.32 4.04
C VAL A 56 2.48 2.51 4.98
N ARG A 57 3.23 2.53 6.09
CA ARG A 57 3.23 3.66 7.03
C ARG A 57 3.71 4.96 6.38
N ARG A 58 4.79 4.90 5.57
CA ARG A 58 5.29 6.07 4.84
C ARG A 58 4.29 6.58 3.81
N TRP A 59 3.67 5.66 3.07
CA TRP A 59 2.63 6.03 2.10
C TRP A 59 1.41 6.67 2.77
N LEU A 60 0.90 6.10 3.86
CA LEU A 60 -0.18 6.71 4.65
C LEU A 60 0.21 8.10 5.17
N GLY A 61 1.46 8.30 5.57
CA GLY A 61 1.99 9.60 5.96
C GLY A 61 1.89 10.64 4.83
N ARG A 62 2.17 10.25 3.59
CA ARG A 62 2.09 11.12 2.40
C ARG A 62 0.66 11.52 2.03
N ILE A 63 -0.34 10.71 2.37
CA ILE A 63 -1.77 11.02 2.10
C ILE A 63 -2.32 12.06 3.10
N ARG A 64 -1.68 12.20 4.27
CA ARG A 64 -2.15 13.10 5.32
C ARG A 64 -1.73 14.55 5.12
N ASP A 65 -0.72 14.79 4.27
CA ASP A 65 -0.16 16.11 3.94
C ASP A 65 -0.79 16.67 2.65
#